data_AF-A0A2B7YIS4-F1
#
_entry.id   AF-A0A2B7YIS4-F1
#
_cell.length_a   1.000
_cell.length_b   1.000
_cell.length_c   1.000
_cell.angle_alpha   90.00
_cell.angle_beta   90.00
_cell.angle_gamma   90.00
#
_symmetry.space_group_name_H-M   'P 1'
#
loop_
_entity.id
_entity.type
_entity.pdbx_description
1 polymer ?
#
loop_
_entity_poly.entity_id
_entity_poly.type
_entity_poly.pdbx_seq_one_letter_code
_entity_poly.pdbx_strand_id
1 'polypeptide(L)'
;MPRSDEMWDITPKDMKKTMAEDKYDDCLACRITGSAALVGLGGYNYYSGMKHLRERETAILKSSSKYRMGSRRLGVTMLSLTFVGMGVWRALN
;
A
#
# COMPACT_ATOMS: atom_id res chain seq x y z
N MET A 1 1.64 -45.25 2.96
CA MET A 1 0.80 -44.03 3.10
C MET A 1 1.06 -43.47 4.49
N PRO A 2 1.68 -42.28 4.63
CA PRO A 2 1.85 -41.66 5.95
C PRO A 2 0.55 -41.04 6.44
N ARG A 3 0.43 -40.97 7.77
CA ARG A 3 -0.78 -40.70 8.57
C ARG A 3 -1.02 -39.19 8.71
N SER A 4 -2.28 -38.77 8.62
CA SER A 4 -2.80 -37.39 8.51
C SER A 4 -2.57 -36.46 9.72
N ASP A 5 -1.77 -36.87 10.70
CA ASP A 5 -1.64 -36.16 11.98
C ASP A 5 -0.42 -35.20 12.00
N GLU A 6 0.44 -35.23 10.99
CA GLU A 6 1.65 -34.39 10.89
C GLU A 6 1.52 -33.21 9.90
N MET A 7 0.29 -32.81 9.54
CA MET A 7 0.05 -31.77 8.53
C MET A 7 0.33 -30.34 9.01
N TRP A 8 0.60 -30.12 10.31
CA TRP A 8 0.74 -28.78 10.91
C TRP A 8 2.03 -28.53 11.69
N ASP A 9 2.97 -29.47 11.73
CA ASP A 9 4.28 -29.28 12.40
C ASP A 9 5.29 -28.59 11.47
N ILE A 10 4.98 -27.35 11.09
CA ILE A 10 5.85 -26.53 10.25
C ILE A 10 6.95 -25.95 11.14
N THR A 11 8.07 -26.66 11.24
CA THR A 11 9.25 -26.17 11.96
C THR A 11 9.74 -24.87 11.28
N PRO A 12 10.16 -23.83 12.02
CA PRO A 12 10.57 -22.55 11.44
C PRO A 12 11.72 -22.64 10.43
N LYS A 13 12.50 -23.73 10.46
CA LYS A 13 13.54 -24.03 9.47
C LYS A 13 12.93 -24.48 8.14
N ASP A 14 11.89 -25.29 8.17
CA ASP A 14 11.15 -25.74 6.98
C ASP A 14 10.31 -24.61 6.41
N MET A 15 9.74 -23.74 7.25
CA MET A 15 9.06 -22.52 6.81
C MET A 15 10.01 -21.54 6.09
N LYS A 16 11.23 -21.34 6.59
CA LYS A 16 12.24 -20.52 5.92
C LYS A 16 12.73 -21.14 4.62
N LYS A 17 12.78 -22.47 4.56
CA LYS A 17 13.22 -23.20 3.36
C LYS A 17 12.14 -23.18 2.29
N THR A 18 10.88 -23.43 2.64
CA THR A 18 9.75 -23.28 1.72
C THR A 18 9.56 -21.84 1.29
N MET A 19 9.67 -20.83 2.17
CA MET A 19 9.64 -19.41 1.74
C MET A 19 10.88 -18.97 0.95
N ALA A 20 12.02 -19.66 1.09
CA ALA A 20 13.21 -19.38 0.29
C ALA A 20 13.16 -20.07 -1.09
N GLU A 21 12.42 -21.17 -1.21
CA GLU A 21 12.20 -21.96 -2.42
C GLU A 21 10.98 -21.41 -3.20
N ASP A 22 9.91 -21.01 -2.49
CA ASP A 22 8.89 -20.01 -2.87
C ASP A 22 9.45 -18.58 -2.69
N LYS A 23 10.71 -18.35 -3.05
CA LYS A 23 11.12 -17.00 -3.46
C LYS A 23 10.40 -16.69 -4.75
N TYR A 24 9.13 -16.37 -4.57
CA TYR A 24 8.21 -15.71 -5.47
C TYR A 24 9.00 -14.74 -6.33
N ASP A 25 9.39 -15.19 -7.54
CA ASP A 25 9.02 -14.40 -8.70
C ASP A 25 7.52 -14.19 -8.52
N ASP A 26 7.14 -13.06 -7.93
CA ASP A 26 5.75 -12.63 -7.93
C ASP A 26 5.27 -12.89 -9.35
N CYS A 27 4.38 -13.89 -9.54
CA CYS A 27 3.94 -14.27 -10.88
C CYS A 27 3.55 -12.97 -11.59
N LEU A 28 3.82 -12.81 -12.88
CA LEU A 28 3.57 -11.54 -13.58
C LEU A 28 2.19 -10.95 -13.23
N ALA A 29 1.17 -11.80 -13.12
CA ALA A 29 -0.15 -11.44 -12.63
C ALA A 29 -0.19 -10.81 -11.22
N CYS A 30 0.53 -11.36 -10.24
CA CYS A 30 0.62 -10.85 -8.87
C CYS A 30 1.36 -9.50 -8.79
N ARG A 31 2.45 -9.31 -9.56
CA ARG A 31 3.13 -8.00 -9.67
C ARG A 31 2.20 -6.97 -10.27
N ILE A 32 1.59 -7.29 -11.41
CA ILE A 32 0.67 -6.38 -12.11
C ILE A 32 -0.49 -6.01 -11.19
N THR A 33 -1.12 -6.99 -10.53
CA THR A 33 -2.27 -6.74 -9.65
C THR A 33 -1.87 -5.91 -8.43
N GLY A 34 -0.78 -6.26 -7.74
CA GLY A 34 -0.30 -5.53 -6.58
C GLY A 34 0.14 -4.10 -6.91
N SER A 35 0.88 -3.92 -8.00
CA SER A 35 1.30 -2.61 -8.47
C SER A 35 0.12 -1.76 -8.95
N ALA A 36 -0.82 -2.33 -9.71
CA ALA A 36 -2.02 -1.62 -10.16
C ALA A 36 -2.89 -1.19 -8.97
N ALA A 37 -3.05 -2.04 -7.95
CA ALA A 37 -3.79 -1.70 -6.75
C ALA A 37 -3.15 -0.52 -6.00
N LEU A 38 -1.83 -0.55 -5.79
CA LEU A 38 -1.11 0.51 -5.09
C LEU A 38 -1.12 1.83 -5.86
N VAL A 39 -0.86 1.80 -7.17
CA VAL A 39 -0.89 2.99 -8.02
C VAL A 39 -2.31 3.57 -8.11
N GLY A 40 -3.31 2.71 -8.33
CA GLY A 40 -4.72 3.12 -8.37
C GLY A 40 -5.18 3.76 -7.07
N LEU A 41 -4.84 3.15 -5.93
CA LEU A 41 -5.17 3.67 -4.61
C LEU A 41 -4.44 5.00 -4.31
N GLY A 42 -3.17 5.12 -4.69
CA GLY A 42 -2.42 6.36 -4.57
C GLY A 42 -3.02 7.50 -5.40
N GLY A 43 -3.35 7.24 -6.66
CA GLY A 43 -4.01 8.21 -7.53
C GLY A 43 -5.41 8.60 -7.03
N TYR A 44 -6.20 7.63 -6.59
CA TYR A 44 -7.53 7.87 -6.03
C TYR A 44 -7.48 8.69 -4.74
N ASN A 45 -6.55 8.38 -3.83
CA ASN A 45 -6.37 9.13 -2.58
C ASN A 45 -5.97 10.58 -2.85
N TYR A 46 -5.11 10.81 -3.85
CA TYR A 46 -4.75 12.18 -4.25
C TYR A 46 -5.96 12.95 -4.78
N TYR A 47 -6.68 12.36 -5.74
CA TYR A 47 -7.82 13.01 -6.37
C TYR A 47 -8.95 13.31 -5.37
N SER A 48 -9.39 12.30 -4.62
CA SER A 48 -10.47 12.44 -3.63
C SER A 48 -10.05 13.33 -2.46
N GLY A 49 -8.84 13.15 -1.93
CA GLY A 49 -8.32 13.94 -0.81
C GLY A 49 -8.21 15.42 -1.16
N MET A 50 -7.73 15.76 -2.36
CA MET A 50 -7.64 17.15 -2.80
C MET A 50 -9.02 17.78 -3.04
N LYS A 51 -9.99 17.01 -3.54
CA LYS A 51 -11.38 17.46 -3.71
C LYS A 51 -12.01 17.80 -2.34
N HIS A 52 -11.90 16.90 -1.36
CA HIS A 52 -12.43 17.13 -0.01
C HIS A 52 -11.78 18.32 0.69
N LEU A 53 -10.47 18.55 0.46
CA LEU A 53 -9.76 19.71 0.98
C LEU A 53 -10.31 21.02 0.40
N ARG A 54 -10.61 21.04 -0.90
CA ARG A 54 -11.16 22.24 -1.58
C ARG A 54 -12.59 22.55 -1.13
N GLU A 55 -13.42 21.52 -0.97
CA GLU A 55 -14.79 21.66 -0.48
C GLU A 55 -14.86 22.23 0.95
N ARG A 56 -13.85 21.93 1.79
CA ARG A 56 -13.80 22.37 3.19
C ARG A 56 -12.87 23.56 3.41
N GLU A 57 -12.35 24.18 2.36
CA GLU A 57 -11.33 25.23 2.45
C GLU A 57 -11.80 26.43 3.28
N THR A 58 -13.04 26.88 3.06
CA THR A 58 -13.65 28.00 3.81
C THR A 58 -13.84 27.69 5.29
N ALA A 59 -14.27 26.48 5.62
CA ALA A 59 -14.42 26.02 7.00
C ALA A 59 -13.05 25.88 7.71
N ILE A 60 -12.01 25.49 6.98
CA ILE A 60 -10.65 25.31 7.51
C ILE A 60 -9.97 26.67 7.71
N LEU A 61 -10.19 27.64 6.81
CA LEU A 61 -9.68 29.00 6.95
C LEU A 61 -10.34 29.76 8.10
N LYS A 62 -11.63 29.49 8.37
CA LYS A 62 -12.37 30.06 9.50
C LYS A 62 -12.03 29.39 10.84
N SER A 63 -11.49 28.17 10.79
CA SER A 63 -11.09 27.40 11.96
C SER A 63 -9.74 27.91 12.50
N SER A 64 -9.66 28.24 13.80
CA SER A 64 -8.41 28.60 14.50
C SER A 64 -7.45 27.41 14.70
N SER A 65 -7.44 26.44 13.78
CA SER A 65 -6.62 25.25 13.86
C SER A 65 -5.15 25.58 13.56
N LYS A 66 -4.23 25.10 14.42
CA LYS A 66 -2.78 25.14 14.17
C LYS A 66 -2.39 24.44 12.85
N TYR A 67 -3.15 23.44 12.43
CA TYR A 67 -2.91 22.68 11.20
C TYR A 67 -3.76 23.23 10.04
N ARG A 68 -3.16 24.16 9.29
CA ARG A 68 -3.75 24.82 8.11
C ARG A 68 -3.88 23.86 6.91
N MET A 69 -4.40 24.38 5.81
CA MET A 69 -4.56 23.67 4.54
C MET A 69 -3.28 23.00 4.02
N GLY A 70 -2.12 23.62 4.23
CA GLY A 70 -0.83 23.12 3.75
C GLY A 70 -0.44 21.76 4.35
N SER A 71 -0.59 21.57 5.67
CA SER A 71 -0.21 20.30 6.32
C SER A 71 -1.10 19.14 5.86
N ARG A 72 -2.38 19.40 5.60
CA ARG A 72 -3.32 18.40 5.12
C ARG A 72 -3.04 18.00 3.67
N ARG A 73 -2.69 18.98 2.81
CA ARG A 73 -2.23 18.73 1.44
C ARG A 73 -0.96 17.90 1.45
N LEU A 74 0.02 18.25 2.29
CA LEU A 74 1.26 17.50 2.44
C LEU A 74 1.03 16.05 2.87
N GLY A 75 0.12 15.81 3.81
CA GLY A 75 -0.25 14.45 4.23
C GLY A 75 -0.81 13.62 3.07
N VAL A 76 -1.80 14.17 2.34
CA VAL A 76 -2.39 13.48 1.18
C VAL A 76 -1.35 13.23 0.09
N THR A 77 -0.51 14.22 -0.23
CA THR A 77 0.54 14.07 -1.24
C THR A 77 1.56 13.02 -0.82
N MET A 78 1.99 13.02 0.45
CA MET A 78 2.98 12.06 0.95
C MET A 78 2.42 10.63 0.86
N LEU A 79 1.21 10.38 1.35
CA LEU A 79 0.59 9.06 1.25
C LEU A 79 0.47 8.61 -0.20
N SER A 80 0.01 9.51 -1.08
CA SER A 80 -0.19 9.19 -2.49
C SER A 80 1.14 8.85 -3.17
N LEU A 81 2.20 9.61 -2.89
CA LEU A 81 3.56 9.34 -3.39
C LEU A 81 4.10 8.02 -2.85
N THR A 82 3.88 7.70 -1.58
CA THR A 82 4.31 6.42 -1.00
C THR A 82 3.62 5.25 -1.70
N PHE A 83 2.30 5.32 -1.89
CA PHE A 83 1.56 4.25 -2.57
C PHE A 83 2.00 4.07 -4.03
N VAL A 84 2.09 5.15 -4.79
CA VAL A 84 2.52 5.09 -6.20
C VAL A 84 3.98 4.62 -6.28
N GLY A 85 4.86 5.17 -5.45
CA GLY A 85 6.29 4.82 -5.42
C GLY A 85 6.50 3.34 -5.09
N MET A 86 5.81 2.82 -4.07
CA MET A 86 5.88 1.41 -3.70
C MET A 86 5.29 0.50 -4.79
N GLY A 87 4.20 0.92 -5.44
CA GLY A 87 3.59 0.20 -6.56
C GLY A 87 4.51 0.11 -7.77
N VAL A 88 5.18 1.21 -8.14
CA VAL A 88 6.16 1.24 -9.24
C VAL A 88 7.40 0.44 -8.89
N TRP A 89 7.93 0.57 -7.66
CA TRP A 89 9.08 -0.22 -7.21
C TRP A 89 8.79 -1.72 -7.27
N ARG A 90 7.61 -2.15 -6.79
CA ARG A 90 7.14 -3.54 -6.86
C ARG A 90 6.92 -4.03 -8.30
N ALA A 91 6.71 -3.15 -9.29
CA ALA A 91 6.62 -3.53 -10.69
C ALA A 91 8.00 -3.76 -11.36
N LEU A 92 9.05 -3.13 -10.83
CA LEU A 92 10.40 -3.13 -11.42
C LEU A 92 11.41 -4.04 -10.70
N ASN A 93 11.28 -4.26 -9.38
CA ASN A 93 12.14 -5.15 -8.56
C ASN A 93 11.45 -6.46 -8.17
#